data_AF-A0A3R8UTN3-F1
#
_entry.id   AF-A0A3R8UTN3-F1
#
_cell.length_a   1.000
_cell.length_b   1.000
_cell.length_c   1.000
_cell.angle_alpha   90.00
_cell.angle_beta   90.00
_cell.angle_gamma   90.00
#
_symmetry.space_group_name_H-M   'P 1'
#
loop_
_entity.id
_entity.type
_entity.pdbx_description
1 polymer ?
#
loop_
_entity_poly.entity_id
_entity_poly.type
_entity_poly.pdbx_seq_one_letter_code
_entity_poly.pdbx_strand_id
1 'polypeptide(L)'
;MNENTVYAYVDPDGNRRVVAYKSLAGAAKLLDLTPYQLRQYGEVSEKPSEVELALSEPGSVWQRARGSDDWAKLSGAEKLADIPQVGGKRKGAGRHRIADEISTGRSVSLDDDAHAAFIALGGSKYLRKVLAANLDLDDQEWEQLRERGGASFIRQCLRQR
;
A
#
# COMPACT_ATOMS: atom_id res chain seq x y z
N MET A 1 -9.86 9.83 14.08
CA MET A 1 -9.19 10.87 13.26
C MET A 1 -7.70 10.74 13.53
N ASN A 2 -6.85 10.60 12.52
CA ASN A 2 -5.40 10.54 12.76
C ASN A 2 -4.89 11.98 12.94
N GLU A 3 -4.43 12.29 14.16
CA GLU A 3 -3.81 13.57 14.49
C GLU A 3 -2.48 13.72 13.72
N ASN A 4 -2.12 14.96 13.41
CA ASN A 4 -0.83 15.24 12.76
C ASN A 4 0.28 15.13 13.79
N THR A 5 1.33 14.38 13.46
CA THR A 5 2.55 14.28 14.27
C THR A 5 3.63 15.19 13.68
N VAL A 6 4.38 15.87 14.53
CA VAL A 6 5.45 16.78 14.11
C VAL A 6 6.77 16.02 14.08
N TYR A 7 7.32 15.87 12.89
CA TYR A 7 8.61 15.21 12.66
C TYR A 7 9.68 16.27 12.44
N ALA A 8 10.82 16.07 13.08
CA ALA A 8 11.99 16.91 12.97
C ALA A 8 13.21 16.09 12.53
N TYR A 9 14.12 16.74 11.82
CA TYR A 9 15.38 16.15 11.39
C TYR A 9 16.43 17.25 11.27
N VAL A 10 17.70 16.93 11.51
CA VAL A 10 18.84 17.83 11.29
C VAL A 10 19.59 17.34 10.06
N ASP A 11 19.66 18.19 9.04
CA ASP A 11 20.35 17.86 7.79
C ASP A 11 21.88 17.81 7.98
N PRO A 12 22.63 17.25 7.01
CA PRO A 12 24.09 17.15 7.11
C PRO A 12 24.80 18.52 7.22
N ASP A 13 24.15 19.58 6.74
CA ASP A 13 24.63 20.97 6.84
C ASP A 13 24.35 21.58 8.23
N GLY A 14 23.64 20.85 9.09
CA GLY A 14 23.30 21.24 10.45
C GLY A 14 22.02 22.09 10.56
N ASN A 15 21.26 22.25 9.49
CA ASN A 15 19.98 22.94 9.52
C ASN A 15 18.91 22.01 10.10
N ARG A 16 18.02 22.57 10.89
CA ARG A 16 16.90 21.84 11.48
C ARG A 16 15.67 22.00 10.61
N ARG A 17 15.08 20.89 10.18
CA ARG A 17 13.85 20.87 9.37
C ARG A 17 12.72 20.23 10.16
N VAL A 18 11.52 20.80 10.07
CA VAL A 18 10.33 20.29 10.75
C VAL A 18 9.12 20.27 9.81
N VAL A 19 8.26 19.28 9.99
CA VAL A 19 7.01 19.11 9.24
C VAL A 19 5.95 18.43 10.09
N ALA A 20 4.70 18.88 10.02
CA ALA A 20 3.57 18.19 10.63
C ALA A 20 2.87 17.31 9.59
N TYR A 21 2.75 16.02 9.87
CA TYR A 21 2.09 15.08 8.97
C TYR A 21 1.44 13.88 9.68
N LYS A 22 0.47 13.24 9.03
CA LYS A 22 -0.29 12.10 9.61
C LYS A 22 0.47 10.79 9.67
N SER A 23 1.55 10.66 8.91
CA SER A 23 2.32 9.43 8.80
C SER A 23 3.79 9.71 8.60
N LEU A 24 4.63 8.87 9.19
CA LEU A 24 6.09 8.93 9.06
C LEU A 24 6.53 8.87 7.58
N ALA A 25 5.87 8.04 6.77
CA ALA A 25 6.21 7.92 5.34
C ALA A 25 5.92 9.19 4.54
N GLY A 26 4.83 9.90 4.85
CA GLY A 26 4.53 11.17 4.20
C GLY A 26 5.41 12.30 4.68
N ALA A 27 5.72 12.36 5.99
CA ALA A 27 6.69 13.29 6.54
C ALA A 27 8.08 13.11 5.93
N ALA A 28 8.56 11.86 5.82
CA ALA A 28 9.84 11.54 5.19
C ALA A 28 9.90 12.04 3.75
N LYS A 29 8.82 11.84 2.99
CA LYS A 29 8.72 12.32 1.61
C LYS A 29 8.82 13.84 1.50
N LEU A 30 8.22 14.58 2.43
CA LEU A 30 8.31 16.05 2.45
C LEU A 30 9.70 16.55 2.83
N LEU A 31 10.40 15.82 3.69
CA LEU A 31 11.76 16.12 4.10
C LEU A 31 12.82 15.63 3.09
N ASP A 32 12.41 15.09 1.93
CA ASP A 32 13.28 14.45 0.93
C ASP A 32 14.13 13.30 1.51
N LEU A 33 13.54 12.53 2.43
CA LEU A 33 14.14 11.38 3.09
C LEU A 33 13.38 10.08 2.82
N THR A 34 14.06 8.95 2.99
CA THR A 34 13.37 7.66 3.12
C THR A 34 12.75 7.51 4.52
N PRO A 35 11.65 6.75 4.68
CA PRO A 35 11.08 6.47 6.00
C PRO A 35 12.09 5.85 6.99
N TYR A 36 13.03 5.06 6.48
CA TYR A 36 14.11 4.48 7.28
C TYR A 36 15.05 5.55 7.83
N GLN A 37 15.50 6.48 6.97
CA GLN A 37 16.36 7.60 7.39
C GLN A 37 15.67 8.50 8.41
N LEU A 38 14.40 8.83 8.21
CA LEU A 38 13.66 9.66 9.16
C LEU A 38 13.50 8.97 10.52
N ARG A 39 13.35 7.64 10.55
CA ARG A 39 13.30 6.88 11.81
C ARG A 39 14.65 6.81 12.51
N GLN A 40 15.75 6.75 11.75
CA GLN A 40 17.09 6.57 12.31
C GLN A 40 17.72 7.90 12.76
N TYR A 41 17.52 8.98 12.00
CA TYR A 41 18.19 10.26 12.20
C TYR A 41 17.22 11.40 12.56
N GLY A 42 15.92 11.19 12.36
CA GLY A 42 14.90 12.14 12.77
C GLY A 42 14.34 11.81 14.15
N GLU A 43 13.46 12.68 14.61
CA GLU A 43 12.76 12.56 15.88
C GLU A 43 11.33 13.10 15.74
N VAL A 44 10.46 12.71 16.67
CA VAL A 44 9.18 13.39 16.87
C VAL A 44 9.46 14.59 17.76
N SER A 45 9.17 15.79 17.29
CA SER A 45 9.43 16.98 18.08
C SER A 45 8.29 17.25 19.06
N GLU A 46 8.66 17.42 20.33
CA GLU A 46 7.76 17.83 21.41
C GLU A 46 7.97 19.31 21.80
N LYS A 47 8.88 20.01 21.09
CA LYS A 47 9.19 21.41 21.40
C LYS A 47 7.99 22.30 21.02
N PRO A 48 7.41 23.07 21.97
CA PRO A 48 6.19 23.84 21.70
C PRO A 48 6.29 24.75 20.49
N SER A 49 7.43 25.43 20.30
CA SER A 49 7.64 26.34 19.17
C SER A 49 7.69 25.63 17.81
N GLU A 50 8.29 24.44 17.74
CA GLU A 50 8.32 23.64 16.52
C GLU A 50 6.95 23.04 16.23
N VAL A 51 6.24 22.63 17.27
CA VAL A 51 4.90 22.04 17.17
C VAL A 51 3.89 23.06 16.68
N GLU A 52 3.86 24.24 17.30
CA GLU A 52 2.96 25.34 16.93
C GLU A 52 3.20 25.79 15.49
N LEU A 53 4.46 25.98 15.08
CA LEU A 53 4.83 26.39 13.73
C LEU A 53 4.47 25.32 12.68
N ALA A 54 4.77 24.06 12.94
CA ALA A 54 4.49 22.99 11.97
C ALA A 54 2.98 22.71 11.85
N LEU A 55 2.22 22.87 12.95
CA LEU A 55 0.77 22.69 12.95
C LEU A 55 -0.01 23.88 12.41
N SER A 56 0.57 25.10 12.38
CA SER A 56 -0.08 26.26 11.77
C SER A 56 -0.30 26.05 10.26
N GLU A 57 0.61 25.33 9.60
CA GLU A 57 0.47 24.89 8.22
C GLU A 57 0.94 23.43 8.03
N PRO A 58 0.05 22.44 8.27
CA PRO A 58 0.42 21.04 8.11
C PRO A 58 0.83 20.71 6.67
N GLY A 59 1.91 19.95 6.51
CA GLY A 59 2.47 19.60 5.20
C GLY A 59 3.45 20.62 4.63
N SER A 60 3.59 21.81 5.23
CA SER A 60 4.68 22.74 4.92
C SER A 60 5.97 22.29 5.61
N VAL A 61 7.10 22.45 4.92
CA VAL A 61 8.43 22.17 5.49
C VAL A 61 9.06 23.48 5.92
N TRP A 62 9.38 23.54 7.20
CA TRP A 62 10.07 24.68 7.81
C TRP A 62 11.52 24.29 8.07
N GLN A 63 12.44 25.21 7.82
CA GLN A 63 13.87 25.06 8.09
C GLN A 63 14.37 26.21 8.95
N ARG A 64 15.19 25.87 9.93
CA ARG A 64 15.99 26.81 10.72
C ARG A 64 17.46 26.54 10.46
N ALA A 65 18.19 27.56 10.04
CA ALA A 65 19.62 27.45 9.78
C ALA A 65 20.41 27.23 11.09
N ARG A 66 21.56 26.57 11.00
CA ARG A 66 22.43 26.36 12.17
C ARG A 66 22.88 27.71 12.76
N GLY A 67 22.52 27.96 14.02
CA GLY A 67 22.88 29.20 14.72
C GLY A 67 21.98 30.40 14.42
N SER A 68 20.87 30.20 13.70
CA SER A 68 19.79 31.18 13.55
C SER A 68 18.59 30.73 14.36
N ASP A 69 17.80 31.69 14.85
CA ASP A 69 16.50 31.44 15.48
C ASP A 69 15.33 31.60 14.50
N ASP A 70 15.60 32.05 13.28
CA ASP A 70 14.57 32.32 12.28
C ASP A 70 14.20 31.06 11.49
N TRP A 71 12.90 30.83 11.39
CA TRP A 71 12.33 29.76 10.57
C TRP A 71 11.98 30.28 9.19
N ALA A 72 12.52 29.63 8.17
CA ALA A 72 12.19 29.84 6.78
C ALA A 72 11.34 28.69 6.25
N LYS A 73 10.28 28.99 5.50
CA LYS A 73 9.49 27.98 4.80
C LYS A 73 10.23 27.56 3.52
N LEU A 74 10.64 26.30 3.42
CA LEU A 74 11.32 25.76 2.24
C LEU A 74 10.36 25.36 1.13
N SER A 75 9.22 24.80 1.51
CA SER A 75 8.19 24.36 0.56
C SER A 75 6.81 24.42 1.19
N GLY A 76 5.84 24.93 0.44
CA GLY A 76 4.44 24.89 0.81
C GLY A 76 3.73 23.60 0.39
N ALA A 77 2.52 23.42 0.93
CA ALA A 77 1.60 22.33 0.61
C ALA A 77 1.22 22.20 -0.89
N GLU A 78 1.65 23.10 -1.76
CA GLU A 78 1.47 22.96 -3.22
C GLU A 78 2.27 21.78 -3.77
N LYS A 79 3.47 21.50 -3.26
CA LYS A 79 4.21 20.27 -3.61
C LYS A 79 3.48 19.01 -3.14
N LEU A 80 2.57 19.10 -2.18
CA LEU A 80 1.72 17.98 -1.72
C LEU A 80 0.63 17.61 -2.73
N ALA A 81 0.16 18.57 -3.53
CA ALA A 81 -0.75 18.31 -4.65
C ALA A 81 -0.01 17.65 -5.84
N ASP A 82 1.24 18.06 -6.07
CA ASP A 82 2.09 17.54 -7.15
C ASP A 82 2.86 16.27 -6.79
N ILE A 83 2.96 15.94 -5.51
CA ILE A 83 3.42 14.62 -5.07
C ILE A 83 2.39 13.61 -5.59
N PRO A 84 2.72 12.77 -6.60
CA PRO A 84 1.82 11.69 -6.96
C PRO A 84 1.63 10.87 -5.70
N GLN A 85 0.37 10.54 -5.38
CA GLN A 85 0.07 9.45 -4.45
C GLN A 85 0.64 8.17 -5.08
N VAL A 86 1.94 7.95 -4.92
CA VAL A 86 2.61 6.73 -5.35
C VAL A 86 2.16 5.68 -4.33
N GLY A 87 1.05 5.03 -4.66
CA GLY A 87 0.27 4.14 -3.79
C GLY A 87 -1.24 4.22 -4.01
N GLY A 88 -1.75 5.25 -4.70
CA GLY A 88 -3.14 5.32 -5.16
C GLY A 88 -3.28 4.79 -6.59
N LYS A 89 -4.31 3.98 -6.86
CA LYS A 89 -4.66 3.56 -8.24
C LYS A 89 -4.77 4.81 -9.11
N ARG A 90 -4.05 4.90 -10.24
CA ARG A 90 -4.19 6.04 -11.16
C ARG A 90 -5.69 6.20 -11.49
N LYS A 91 -6.21 7.42 -11.63
CA LYS A 91 -7.56 7.64 -12.19
C LYS A 91 -7.63 6.92 -13.55
N GLY A 92 -8.42 5.85 -13.64
CA GLY A 92 -8.52 4.98 -14.82
C GLY A 92 -7.57 3.77 -14.88
N ALA A 93 -6.53 3.68 -14.03
CA ALA A 93 -5.71 2.47 -13.93
C ALA A 93 -6.21 1.57 -12.79
N GLY A 94 -7.22 0.80 -13.16
CA GLY A 94 -7.74 -0.32 -12.42
C GLY A 94 -8.88 -0.87 -13.25
N ARG A 95 -8.92 -2.20 -13.47
CA ARG A 95 -10.14 -2.81 -14.01
C ARG A 95 -11.31 -2.28 -13.19
N HIS A 96 -12.36 -1.79 -13.87
CA HIS A 96 -13.62 -1.50 -13.22
C HIS A 96 -13.93 -2.67 -12.28
N ARG A 97 -14.16 -2.39 -11.00
CA ARG A 97 -14.64 -3.42 -10.08
C ARG A 97 -15.97 -3.88 -10.65
N ILE A 98 -15.99 -5.11 -11.16
CA ILE A 98 -17.22 -5.73 -11.70
C ILE A 98 -18.13 -6.15 -10.54
N ALA A 99 -17.63 -6.16 -9.30
CA ALA A 99 -18.41 -6.50 -8.11
C ALA A 99 -17.98 -5.67 -6.88
N ASP A 100 -18.95 -5.36 -6.02
CA ASP A 100 -18.79 -4.60 -4.77
C ASP A 100 -18.15 -5.40 -3.63
N GLU A 101 -17.92 -6.70 -3.83
CA GLU A 101 -17.41 -7.57 -2.78
C GLU A 101 -15.87 -7.56 -2.69
N ILE A 102 -15.38 -7.65 -1.46
CA ILE A 102 -13.96 -7.83 -1.16
C ILE A 102 -13.53 -9.19 -1.75
N SER A 103 -12.82 -9.18 -2.87
CA SER A 103 -12.21 -10.40 -3.40
C SER A 103 -11.21 -10.92 -2.37
N THR A 104 -11.61 -11.92 -1.58
CA THR A 104 -10.70 -12.68 -0.74
C THR A 104 -9.80 -13.46 -1.69
N GLY A 105 -8.59 -12.95 -1.93
CA GLY A 105 -7.59 -13.64 -2.73
C GLY A 105 -7.29 -14.99 -2.08
N ARG A 106 -7.69 -16.08 -2.72
CA ARG A 106 -7.36 -17.44 -2.30
C ARG A 106 -6.09 -17.87 -3.02
N SER A 107 -5.01 -18.07 -2.27
CA SER A 107 -3.76 -18.64 -2.78
C SER A 107 -3.73 -20.15 -2.51
N VAL A 108 -3.17 -20.91 -3.45
CA VAL A 108 -2.92 -22.35 -3.28
C VAL A 108 -1.46 -22.59 -3.63
N SER A 109 -0.76 -23.37 -2.80
CA SER A 109 0.59 -23.81 -3.10
C SER A 109 0.53 -25.11 -3.90
N LEU A 110 1.30 -25.18 -4.98
CA LEU A 110 1.44 -26.36 -5.85
C LEU A 110 2.92 -26.70 -5.93
N ASP A 111 3.25 -27.98 -6.03
CA ASP A 111 4.58 -28.42 -6.45
C ASP A 111 4.80 -28.13 -7.95
N ASP A 112 6.05 -28.26 -8.42
CA ASP A 112 6.43 -27.86 -9.76
C ASP A 112 5.71 -28.68 -10.85
N ASP A 113 5.49 -29.98 -10.63
CA ASP A 113 4.79 -30.86 -11.56
C ASP A 113 3.30 -30.49 -11.66
N ALA A 114 2.63 -30.28 -10.52
CA ALA A 114 1.24 -29.85 -10.49
C ALA A 114 1.06 -28.43 -11.04
N HIS A 115 2.04 -27.54 -10.83
CA HIS A 115 2.04 -26.21 -11.41
C HIS A 115 2.19 -26.27 -12.94
N ALA A 116 3.12 -27.09 -13.46
CA ALA A 116 3.30 -27.29 -14.90
C ALA A 116 2.01 -27.83 -15.56
N ALA A 117 1.37 -28.83 -14.96
CA ALA A 117 0.10 -29.37 -15.44
C ALA A 117 -1.04 -28.32 -15.40
N PHE A 118 -1.11 -27.51 -14.33
CA PHE A 118 -2.08 -26.42 -14.21
C PHE A 118 -1.90 -25.36 -15.30
N ILE A 119 -0.66 -24.96 -15.58
CA ILE A 119 -0.34 -24.01 -16.65
C ILE A 119 -0.68 -24.60 -18.02
N ALA A 120 -0.38 -25.89 -18.25
CA ALA A 120 -0.72 -26.58 -19.50
C ALA A 120 -2.24 -26.60 -19.79
N LEU A 121 -3.07 -26.71 -18.75
CA LEU A 121 -4.53 -26.61 -18.84
C LEU A 121 -5.04 -25.18 -19.07
N GLY A 122 -4.17 -24.16 -19.09
CA GLY A 122 -4.53 -22.75 -19.27
C GLY A 122 -4.61 -21.95 -17.96
N GLY A 123 -4.17 -22.55 -16.85
CA GLY A 123 -4.01 -21.92 -15.55
C GLY A 123 -5.26 -21.23 -15.03
N SER A 124 -5.09 -20.03 -14.45
CA SER A 124 -6.21 -19.26 -13.89
C SER A 124 -7.21 -18.76 -14.93
N LYS A 125 -6.85 -18.78 -16.22
CA LYS A 125 -7.75 -18.42 -17.32
C LYS A 125 -8.73 -19.56 -17.60
N TYR A 126 -8.30 -20.81 -17.48
CA TYR A 126 -9.17 -21.98 -17.57
C TYR A 126 -10.17 -22.00 -16.41
N LEU A 127 -9.70 -21.85 -15.17
CA LEU A 127 -10.60 -21.81 -14.00
C LEU A 127 -11.65 -20.71 -14.08
N ARG A 128 -11.26 -19.51 -14.52
CA ARG A 128 -12.21 -18.42 -14.74
C ARG A 128 -13.20 -18.71 -15.86
N LYS A 129 -12.78 -19.38 -16.93
CA LYS A 129 -13.68 -19.80 -18.00
C LYS A 129 -14.62 -20.91 -17.55
N VAL A 130 -14.16 -21.87 -16.77
CA VAL A 130 -14.96 -22.95 -16.16
C VAL A 130 -16.03 -22.36 -15.24
N LEU A 131 -15.67 -21.43 -14.37
CA LEU A 131 -16.61 -20.74 -13.49
C LEU A 131 -17.56 -19.80 -14.26
N ALA A 132 -17.07 -19.10 -15.28
CA ALA A 132 -17.89 -18.21 -16.10
C ALA A 132 -18.78 -18.94 -17.11
N ALA A 133 -18.41 -20.17 -17.49
CA ALA A 133 -19.18 -21.03 -18.38
C ALA A 133 -20.33 -21.75 -17.66
N ASN A 134 -20.49 -21.53 -16.35
CA ASN A 134 -21.60 -22.07 -15.56
C ASN A 134 -21.82 -23.56 -15.85
N LEU A 135 -20.74 -24.34 -15.69
CA LEU A 135 -20.82 -25.79 -15.86
C LEU A 135 -22.03 -26.33 -15.09
N ASP A 136 -22.85 -27.13 -15.77
CA ASP A 136 -23.85 -28.00 -15.15
C ASP A 136 -23.10 -29.07 -14.34
N LEU A 137 -22.59 -28.64 -13.19
CA LEU A 137 -22.22 -29.54 -12.13
C LEU A 137 -23.54 -30.01 -11.51
N ASP A 138 -23.68 -31.32 -11.32
CA ASP A 138 -24.83 -31.83 -10.59
C ASP A 138 -24.76 -31.44 -9.10
N ASP A 139 -25.86 -31.65 -8.38
CA ASP A 139 -25.95 -31.28 -6.96
C ASP A 139 -24.85 -31.94 -6.10
N GLN A 140 -24.42 -33.14 -6.49
CA GLN A 140 -23.39 -33.91 -5.78
C GLN A 140 -21.99 -33.33 -6.01
N GLU A 141 -21.68 -32.87 -7.22
CA GLU A 141 -20.43 -32.19 -7.56
C GLU A 141 -20.31 -30.82 -6.90
N TRP A 142 -21.43 -30.09 -6.81
CA TRP A 142 -21.50 -28.83 -6.07
C TRP A 142 -21.26 -29.01 -4.57
N GLU A 143 -21.82 -30.06 -3.97
CA GLU A 143 -21.63 -30.37 -2.56
C GLU A 143 -20.17 -30.78 -2.28
N GLN A 144 -19.56 -31.57 -3.15
CA GLN A 144 -18.14 -31.92 -3.06
C GLN A 144 -17.22 -30.69 -3.20
N LEU A 145 -17.55 -29.76 -4.11
CA LEU A 145 -16.84 -28.49 -4.25
C LEU A 145 -16.92 -27.64 -2.97
N ARG A 146 -18.09 -27.61 -2.31
CA ARG A 146 -18.33 -26.86 -1.07
C ARG A 146 -17.61 -27.47 0.13
N GLU A 147 -17.70 -28.78 0.33
CA GLU A 147 -17.11 -29.47 1.49
C GLU A 147 -15.57 -29.54 1.41
N ARG A 148 -15.03 -29.84 0.22
CA ARG A 148 -13.60 -30.13 0.04
C ARG A 148 -12.79 -28.91 -0.39
N GLY A 149 -13.48 -27.87 -0.85
CA GLY A 149 -12.89 -26.69 -1.48
C GLY A 149 -12.45 -26.96 -2.92
N GLY A 150 -12.43 -25.90 -3.73
CA GLY A 150 -12.20 -25.99 -5.18
C GLY A 150 -10.91 -26.74 -5.58
N ALA A 151 -9.82 -26.60 -4.84
CA ALA A 151 -8.55 -27.26 -5.16
C ALA A 151 -8.60 -28.79 -5.01
N SER A 152 -9.27 -29.31 -3.99
CA SER A 152 -9.40 -30.77 -3.76
C SER A 152 -10.36 -31.40 -4.77
N PHE A 153 -11.46 -30.71 -5.09
CA PHE A 153 -12.40 -31.15 -6.12
C PHE A 153 -11.72 -31.24 -7.50
N ILE A 154 -10.99 -30.20 -7.91
CA ILE A 154 -10.23 -30.20 -9.17
C ILE A 154 -9.23 -31.37 -9.21
N ARG A 155 -8.51 -31.65 -8.12
CA ARG A 155 -7.55 -32.78 -8.04
C ARG A 155 -8.24 -34.14 -8.18
N GLN A 156 -9.46 -34.31 -7.68
CA GLN A 156 -10.23 -35.54 -7.81
C GLN A 156 -10.69 -35.77 -9.25
N CYS A 157 -11.24 -34.73 -9.91
CA CYS A 157 -11.64 -34.83 -11.31
C CYS A 157 -10.46 -35.08 -12.26
N LEU A 158 -9.28 -34.53 -11.96
CA LEU A 158 -8.06 -34.76 -12.74
C LEU A 158 -7.41 -36.14 -12.52
N ARG A 159 -7.76 -36.86 -11.45
CA ARG A 159 -7.26 -38.22 -11.16
C ARG A 159 -8.13 -39.33 -11.73
N GLN A 160 -9.38 -39.02 -12.10
CA GLN A 160 -10.34 -39.99 -12.64
C GLN A 160 -10.38 -40.02 -14.19
N ARG A 161 -9.46 -39.32 -14.84
CA ARG A 161 -9.18 -39.41 -16.27
C ARG A 161 -7.78 -39.95 -16.49
#